data_AF-A0A7X3VS49-F1
#
_entry.id   AF-A0A7X3VS49-F1
#
_cell.length_a   1.000
_cell.length_b   1.000
_cell.length_c   1.000
_cell.angle_alpha   90.00
_cell.angle_beta   90.00
_cell.angle_gamma   90.00
#
_symmetry.space_group_name_H-M   'P 1'
#
loop_
_entity.id
_entity.type
_entity.pdbx_description
1 polymer ?
#
loop_
_entity_poly.entity_id
_entity_poly.type
_entity_poly.pdbx_seq_one_letter_code
_entity_poly.pdbx_strand_id
1 'polypeptide(L)'
;MAKMLKEPIEIYRDDYIVVFAMDEKSFGGAHHYYNIYEVEDIEKVDHILSATAIHYIRLQEGPILEHGVNGISNEAMLAIVRDRLNDFQSGDFPSFFNEAALSGVEFSNACLLARTQERKNRGVEGRSEN
;
A
#
# COMPACT_ATOMS: atom_id res chain seq x y z
N MET A 1 8.23 14.99 8.86
CA MET A 1 8.97 13.74 8.61
C MET A 1 8.35 12.68 9.49
N ALA A 2 7.94 11.56 8.89
CA ALA A 2 7.39 10.43 9.63
C ALA A 2 8.36 9.95 10.72
N LYS A 3 7.81 9.60 11.87
CA LYS A 3 8.59 9.10 13.02
C LYS A 3 8.69 7.58 12.91
N MET A 4 9.90 7.06 12.74
CA MET A 4 10.14 5.62 12.60
C MET A 4 9.89 4.90 13.93
N LEU A 5 9.31 3.70 13.84
CA LEU A 5 9.12 2.79 14.97
C LEU A 5 10.47 2.22 15.40
N LYS A 6 10.62 2.02 16.72
CA LYS A 6 11.74 1.24 17.27
C LYS A 6 11.56 -0.25 16.98
N GLU A 7 10.32 -0.72 17.08
CA GLU A 7 9.90 -2.09 16.78
C GLU A 7 8.88 -2.04 15.63
N PRO A 8 9.25 -2.44 14.41
CA PRO A 8 8.32 -2.53 13.29
C PRO A 8 7.15 -3.48 13.56
N ILE A 9 5.99 -3.19 12.98
CA ILE A 9 4.76 -3.97 13.20
C ILE A 9 4.55 -4.90 12.01
N GLU A 10 4.54 -6.21 12.24
CA GLU A 10 4.21 -7.20 11.21
C GLU A 10 2.73 -7.05 10.80
N ILE A 11 2.48 -6.88 9.50
CA ILE A 11 1.11 -6.74 8.96
C ILE A 11 0.70 -7.85 8.01
N TYR A 12 1.67 -8.63 7.51
CA TYR A 12 1.45 -9.74 6.61
C TYR A 12 2.63 -10.72 6.67
N ARG A 13 2.33 -12.02 6.58
CA ARG A 13 3.30 -13.10 6.45
C ARG A 13 2.70 -14.23 5.62
N ASP A 14 3.47 -14.75 4.67
CA ASP A 14 3.27 -16.06 4.06
C ASP A 14 4.53 -16.91 4.23
N ASP A 15 4.64 -18.01 3.47
CA ASP A 15 5.78 -18.93 3.54
C ASP A 15 7.10 -18.31 3.01
N TYR A 16 7.03 -17.21 2.26
CA TYR A 16 8.16 -16.64 1.52
C TYR A 16 8.49 -15.22 1.94
N ILE A 17 7.50 -14.39 2.24
CA ILE A 17 7.69 -12.98 2.57
C ILE A 17 6.95 -12.55 3.83
N VAL A 18 7.47 -11.51 4.45
CA VAL A 18 6.78 -10.73 5.49
C VAL A 18 6.74 -9.27 5.09
N VAL A 19 5.73 -8.55 5.58
CA VAL A 19 5.63 -7.09 5.45
C VAL A 19 5.54 -6.46 6.83
N PHE A 20 6.39 -5.47 7.07
CA PHE A 20 6.38 -4.66 8.28
C PHE A 20 5.98 -3.22 7.97
N ALA A 21 5.13 -2.64 8.83
CA ALA A 21 4.96 -1.19 8.94
C ALA A 21 6.10 -0.60 9.79
N MET A 22 6.71 0.47 9.29
CA MET A 22 8.01 0.97 9.78
C MET A 22 7.92 2.31 10.51
N ASP A 23 6.86 3.10 10.31
CA ASP A 23 6.65 4.41 10.94
C ASP A 23 5.45 4.42 11.88
N GLU A 24 5.33 5.45 12.72
CA GLU A 24 4.10 5.71 13.48
C GLU A 24 2.97 6.14 12.54
N LYS A 25 1.72 5.87 12.93
CA LYS A 25 0.57 6.37 12.19
C LYS A 25 0.57 7.90 12.19
N SER A 26 0.31 8.53 11.03
CA SER A 26 0.10 9.98 10.98
C SER A 26 -1.24 10.38 11.61
N PHE A 27 -1.53 11.68 11.61
CA PHE A 27 -2.84 12.21 11.99
C PHE A 27 -4.00 11.56 11.20
N GLY A 28 -3.73 11.10 9.96
CA GLY A 28 -4.70 10.36 9.14
C GLY A 28 -4.93 8.91 9.58
N GLY A 29 -4.22 8.42 10.60
CA GLY A 29 -4.42 7.08 11.17
C GLY A 29 -3.77 5.94 10.40
N ALA A 30 -2.90 6.23 9.42
CA ALA A 30 -2.21 5.24 8.59
C ALA A 30 -0.69 5.37 8.68
N HIS A 31 0.01 4.25 8.44
CA HIS A 31 1.46 4.20 8.24
C HIS A 31 1.80 4.60 6.80
N HIS A 32 3.02 5.05 6.55
CA HIS A 32 3.47 5.46 5.21
C HIS A 32 4.64 4.61 4.72
N TYR A 33 5.43 4.04 5.62
CA TYR A 33 6.61 3.27 5.27
C TYR A 33 6.38 1.80 5.56
N TYR A 34 6.53 0.97 4.53
CA TYR A 34 6.44 -0.48 4.63
C TYR A 34 7.66 -1.12 4.00
N ASN A 35 8.23 -2.12 4.69
CA ASN A 35 9.34 -2.90 4.17
C ASN A 35 8.92 -4.35 4.01
N ILE A 36 9.41 -4.98 2.95
CA ILE A 36 9.17 -6.39 2.61
C ILE A 36 10.49 -7.14 2.71
N TYR A 37 10.47 -8.31 3.36
CA TYR A 37 11.64 -9.16 3.56
C TYR A 37 11.30 -10.61 3.18
N GLU A 38 12.30 -11.39 2.79
CA GLU A 38 12.16 -12.85 2.67
C GLU A 38 12.16 -13.48 4.07
N VAL A 39 11.26 -14.46 4.31
CA VAL A 39 11.13 -15.15 5.61
C VAL A 39 12.46 -15.75 6.08
N GLU A 40 13.26 -16.29 5.16
CA GLU A 40 14.54 -16.88 5.51
C GLU A 40 15.55 -15.88 6.07
N ASP A 41 15.53 -14.62 5.62
CA ASP A 41 16.50 -13.60 6.06
C ASP A 41 16.17 -13.09 7.46
N ILE A 42 14.89 -13.07 7.80
CA ILE A 42 14.38 -12.58 9.07
C ILE A 42 14.56 -13.60 10.18
N GLU A 43 14.43 -14.89 9.86
CA GLU A 43 14.70 -15.98 10.80
C GLU A 43 16.18 -16.06 11.20
N LYS A 44 17.07 -15.45 10.41
CA LYS A 44 18.52 -15.43 10.65
C LYS A 44 19.00 -14.22 11.47
N VAL A 45 18.13 -13.26 11.78
CA VAL A 45 18.51 -12.05 12.52
C VAL A 45 17.81 -11.96 13.88
N ASP A 46 18.54 -11.45 14.87
CA ASP A 46 17.96 -11.19 16.21
C ASP A 46 17.01 -10.00 16.21
N HIS A 47 17.16 -9.08 15.24
CA HIS A 47 16.40 -7.83 15.19
C HIS A 47 16.08 -7.45 13.75
N ILE A 48 14.81 -7.23 13.41
CA ILE A 48 14.37 -6.94 12.04
C ILE A 48 15.10 -5.76 11.38
N LEU A 49 15.41 -4.71 12.16
CA LEU A 49 16.15 -3.54 11.68
C LEU A 49 17.59 -3.84 11.21
N SER A 50 18.16 -5.01 11.50
CA SER A 50 19.45 -5.43 10.93
C SER A 50 19.32 -6.20 9.62
N ALA A 51 18.10 -6.64 9.25
CA ALA A 51 17.84 -7.28 7.96
C ALA A 51 17.78 -6.25 6.82
N THR A 52 18.13 -6.70 5.61
CA THR A 52 17.98 -5.90 4.38
C THR A 52 16.63 -6.21 3.76
N ALA A 53 15.80 -5.19 3.53
CA ALA A 53 14.51 -5.38 2.89
C ALA A 53 14.73 -5.61 1.38
N ILE A 54 13.97 -6.53 0.80
CA ILE A 54 13.96 -6.75 -0.65
C ILE A 54 13.18 -5.64 -1.37
N HIS A 55 12.20 -5.02 -0.70
CA HIS A 55 11.44 -3.88 -1.24
C HIS A 55 11.08 -2.88 -0.14
N TYR A 56 11.03 -1.61 -0.54
CA TYR A 56 10.62 -0.48 0.29
C TYR A 56 9.43 0.22 -0.38
N ILE A 57 8.32 0.34 0.34
CA ILE A 57 7.12 1.02 -0.13
C ILE A 57 6.91 2.27 0.71
N ARG A 58 6.83 3.42 0.04
CA ARG A 58 6.47 4.70 0.65
C ARG A 58 5.15 5.19 0.09
N LEU A 59 4.11 5.23 0.91
CA LEU A 59 2.79 5.78 0.59
C LEU A 59 2.81 7.31 0.74
N GLN A 60 1.92 7.96 0.00
CA GLN A 60 1.72 9.41 0.06
C GLN A 60 1.37 9.85 1.49
N GLU A 61 2.16 10.77 2.04
CA GLU A 61 1.97 11.40 3.35
C GLU A 61 1.31 12.78 3.15
N GLY A 62 0.07 12.89 3.61
CA GLY A 62 -0.70 14.14 3.55
C GLY A 62 -1.25 14.50 2.16
N PRO A 63 -2.11 15.53 2.08
CA PRO A 63 -2.75 15.93 0.83
C PRO A 63 -1.77 16.44 -0.24
N ILE A 64 -1.93 15.98 -1.49
CA ILE A 64 -0.99 16.27 -2.58
C ILE A 64 -0.85 17.77 -2.89
N LEU A 65 -1.90 18.59 -2.75
CA LEU A 65 -1.78 20.03 -3.03
C LEU A 65 -1.05 20.79 -1.92
N GLU A 66 -0.92 20.20 -0.73
CA GLU A 66 -0.22 20.79 0.41
C GLU A 66 1.23 20.28 0.50
N HIS A 67 1.45 19.00 0.18
CA HIS A 67 2.72 18.32 0.39
C HIS A 67 3.44 17.90 -0.89
N GLY A 68 2.82 18.11 -2.06
CA GLY A 68 3.30 17.56 -3.32
C GLY A 68 3.21 16.04 -3.38
N VAL A 69 3.81 15.45 -4.42
CA VAL A 69 3.96 14.00 -4.53
C VAL A 69 5.17 13.58 -3.70
N ASN A 70 4.94 12.75 -2.68
CA ASN A 70 5.99 12.27 -1.78
C ASN A 70 5.95 10.74 -1.54
N GLY A 71 5.00 10.04 -2.17
CA GLY A 71 4.87 8.58 -2.13
C GLY A 71 3.84 8.08 -3.14
N ILE A 72 3.65 6.75 -3.20
CA ILE A 72 2.62 6.12 -4.03
C ILE A 72 1.24 6.29 -3.39
N SER A 73 0.18 6.40 -4.19
CA SER A 73 -1.20 6.42 -3.68
C SER A 73 -1.78 5.01 -3.57
N ASN A 74 -2.87 4.87 -2.81
CA ASN A 74 -3.62 3.61 -2.74
C ASN A 74 -4.14 3.19 -4.13
N GLU A 75 -4.61 4.15 -4.91
CA GLU A 75 -5.12 3.94 -6.27
C GLU A 75 -4.01 3.41 -7.20
N ALA A 76 -2.79 3.92 -7.10
CA ALA A 76 -1.67 3.44 -7.89
C ALA A 76 -1.25 2.01 -7.51
N MET A 77 -1.27 1.66 -6.21
CA MET A 77 -1.06 0.28 -5.75
C MET A 77 -2.13 -0.67 -6.29
N LEU A 78 -3.41 -0.30 -6.20
CA LEU A 78 -4.52 -1.09 -6.73
C LEU A 78 -4.47 -1.20 -8.26
N ALA A 79 -3.99 -0.18 -8.97
CA ALA A 79 -3.81 -0.25 -10.41
C ALA A 79 -2.79 -1.31 -10.83
N ILE A 80 -1.66 -1.41 -10.10
CA ILE A 80 -0.64 -2.45 -10.33
C ILE A 80 -1.22 -3.85 -10.07
N VAL A 81 -1.96 -4.02 -8.97
CA VAL A 81 -2.59 -5.31 -8.65
C VAL A 81 -3.62 -5.70 -9.71
N ARG A 82 -4.45 -4.74 -10.15
CA ARG A 82 -5.44 -4.95 -11.21
C ARG A 82 -4.79 -5.38 -12.52
N ASP A 83 -3.73 -4.70 -12.93
CA ASP A 83 -2.97 -5.00 -14.16
C ASP A 83 -2.47 -6.45 -14.14
N ARG A 84 -1.82 -6.86 -13.05
CA ARG A 84 -1.35 -8.25 -12.87
C ARG A 84 -2.47 -9.28 -12.86
N LEU A 85 -3.61 -9.00 -12.23
CA LEU A 85 -4.74 -9.92 -12.20
C LEU A 85 -5.37 -10.09 -13.58
N ASN A 86 -5.45 -9.01 -14.39
CA ASN A 86 -5.88 -9.08 -15.78
C ASN A 86 -4.93 -9.94 -16.62
N ASP A 87 -3.62 -9.77 -16.47
CA ASP A 87 -2.62 -10.57 -17.17
C ASP A 87 -2.74 -12.06 -16.80
N PHE A 88 -2.91 -12.38 -15.52
CA PHE A 88 -3.12 -13.78 -15.10
C PHE A 88 -4.43 -14.37 -15.62
N GLN A 89 -5.50 -13.59 -15.66
CA GLN A 89 -6.79 -14.04 -16.16
C GLN A 89 -6.83 -14.20 -17.68
N SER A 90 -6.04 -13.42 -18.41
CA SER A 90 -5.95 -13.50 -19.88
C SER A 90 -4.83 -14.41 -20.40
N GLY A 91 -3.85 -14.73 -19.54
CA GLY A 91 -2.73 -15.61 -19.84
C GLY A 91 -3.01 -17.10 -19.61
N ASP A 92 -1.96 -17.86 -19.31
CA ASP A 92 -1.98 -19.32 -19.25
C ASP A 92 -2.65 -19.90 -18.00
N PHE A 93 -2.94 -19.07 -16.99
CA PHE A 93 -3.42 -19.50 -15.68
C PHE A 93 -4.72 -18.78 -15.25
N PRO A 94 -5.78 -18.81 -16.08
CA PRO A 94 -7.05 -18.22 -15.71
C PRO A 94 -7.68 -18.97 -14.54
N SER A 95 -8.32 -18.25 -13.62
CA SER A 95 -9.05 -18.89 -12.53
C SER A 95 -10.22 -18.03 -12.05
N PHE A 96 -11.25 -18.70 -11.53
CA PHE A 96 -12.36 -18.02 -10.87
C PHE A 96 -11.88 -17.10 -9.74
N PHE A 97 -10.83 -17.49 -9.02
CA PHE A 97 -10.27 -16.69 -7.93
C PHE A 97 -9.60 -15.41 -8.43
N ASN A 98 -8.93 -15.45 -9.59
CA ASN A 98 -8.36 -14.25 -10.21
C ASN A 98 -9.47 -13.27 -10.62
N GLU A 99 -10.54 -13.76 -11.24
CA GLU A 99 -11.71 -12.94 -11.63
C GLU A 99 -12.42 -12.32 -10.41
N ALA A 100 -12.61 -13.11 -9.34
CA ALA A 100 -13.21 -12.62 -8.10
C ALA A 100 -12.33 -11.55 -7.43
N ALA A 101 -11.01 -11.77 -7.38
CA ALA A 101 -10.06 -10.78 -6.85
C ALA A 101 -10.05 -9.50 -7.69
N LEU A 102 -10.05 -9.62 -9.02
CA LEU A 102 -10.11 -8.50 -9.95
C LEU A 102 -11.36 -7.64 -9.71
N SER A 103 -12.53 -8.28 -9.59
CA SER A 103 -13.78 -7.61 -9.27
C SER A 103 -13.71 -6.80 -7.96
N GLY A 104 -13.07 -7.37 -6.93
CA GLY A 104 -12.86 -6.68 -5.65
C GLY A 104 -11.93 -5.46 -5.76
N VAL A 105 -10.87 -5.58 -6.55
CA VAL A 105 -9.92 -4.48 -6.81
C VAL A 105 -10.59 -3.36 -7.61
N GLU A 106 -11.40 -3.68 -8.61
CA GLU A 106 -12.16 -2.69 -9.38
C GLU A 106 -13.19 -1.96 -8.53
N PHE A 107 -13.92 -2.68 -7.67
CA PHE A 107 -14.85 -2.07 -6.73
C PHE A 107 -14.12 -1.12 -5.75
N SER A 108 -12.97 -1.54 -5.23
CA SER A 108 -12.15 -0.71 -4.34
C SER A 108 -11.69 0.58 -5.04
N ASN A 109 -11.24 0.49 -6.29
CA ASN A 109 -10.89 1.65 -7.11
C ASN A 109 -12.09 2.59 -7.36
N ALA A 110 -13.26 2.04 -7.65
CA ALA A 110 -14.47 2.85 -7.85
C ALA A 110 -14.86 3.64 -6.60
N CYS A 111 -14.75 3.03 -5.41
CA CYS A 111 -14.99 3.71 -4.14
C CYS A 111 -14.00 4.87 -3.90
N LEU A 112 -12.71 4.66 -4.18
CA LEU A 112 -11.68 5.70 -4.03
C LEU A 112 -11.89 6.86 -5.01
N LEU A 113 -12.27 6.56 -6.25
CA LEU A 113 -12.60 7.57 -7.25
C LEU A 113 -13.84 8.37 -6.86
N ALA A 114 -14.89 7.71 -6.37
CA ALA A 114 -16.12 8.36 -5.91
C ALA A 114 -15.82 9.35 -4.77
N ARG A 115 -15.01 8.94 -3.79
CA ARG A 115 -14.54 9.82 -2.71
C ARG A 115 -13.78 11.03 -3.25
N THR A 116 -12.87 10.82 -4.21
CA THR A 116 -12.13 11.92 -4.85
C THR A 116 -13.06 12.88 -5.59
N GLN A 117 -14.05 12.36 -6.31
CA GLN A 117 -15.02 13.17 -7.04
C GLN A 117 -15.92 13.98 -6.11
N GLU A 118 -16.36 13.39 -4.98
CA GLU A 118 -17.11 14.12 -3.95
C GLU A 118 -16.29 15.32 -3.43
N ARG A 119 -15.01 15.11 -3.13
CA ARG A 119 -14.10 16.17 -2.68
C ARG A 119 -13.86 17.24 -3.74
N LYS A 120 -13.76 16.85 -5.01
CA LYS A 120 -13.69 17.80 -6.15
C LYS A 120 -14.95 18.65 -6.23
N ASN A 121 -16.13 18.04 -6.14
CA ASN A 121 -17.41 18.73 -6.21
C ASN A 121 -17.59 19.74 -5.06
N ARG A 122 -16.97 19.47 -3.90
CA ARG A 122 -16.91 20.37 -2.74
C ARG A 122 -15.80 21.42 -2.82
N GLY A 123 -14.88 21.33 -3.79
CA GLY A 123 -13.74 22.24 -3.93
C GLY A 123 -12.59 22.01 -2.94
N VAL A 124 -12.55 20.85 -2.26
CA VAL A 124 -11.60 20.53 -1.17
C VAL A 124 -10.66 19.35 -1.52
N GLU A 125 -10.62 18.94 -2.78
CA GLU A 125 -9.70 17.90 -3.24
C GLU A 125 -8.24 18.30 -2.91
N GLY A 126 -7.47 17.35 -2.36
CA GLY A 126 -6.05 17.57 -2.11
C GLY A 126 -5.76 18.55 -0.98
N ARG A 127 -6.75 18.89 -0.15
CA ARG A 127 -6.61 19.69 1.07
C ARG A 127 -6.99 18.90 2.32
N SER A 128 -6.53 19.34 3.48
CA SER A 128 -6.91 18.75 4.78
C SER A 128 -8.35 19.08 5.21
N GLU A 129 -8.98 20.06 4.55
CA GLU A 129 -10.37 20.46 4.78
C GLU A 129 -11.34 19.34 4.37
N ASN A 130 -12.38 19.14 5.18
CA ASN A 130 -13.47 18.22 4.87
C ASN A 130 -14.55 18.94 4.11
#